data_AF-A0A444XPM1-F1
#
_entry.id   AF-A0A444XPM1-F1
#
_cell.length_a   1.000
_cell.length_b   1.000
_cell.length_c   1.000
_cell.angle_alpha   90.00
_cell.angle_beta   90.00
_cell.angle_gamma   90.00
#
_symmetry.space_group_name_H-M   'P 1'
#
loop_
_entity.id
_entity.type
_entity.pdbx_description
1 polymer ?
#
loop_
_entity_poly.entity_id
_entity_poly.type
_entity_poly.pdbx_seq_one_letter_code
_entity_poly.pdbx_strand_id
1 'polypeptide(L)' 'MSIKKNKRLFCVSILTFPTTSGVTASFGMLGDIIIAEPDAYIAFASKRVIEQTLNTTKPKFMRV' A
#
# COMPACT_ATOMS: atom_id res chain seq x y z
N MET A 1 -12.91 -6.80 -15.59
CA MET A 1 -12.54 -7.78 -14.55
C MET A 1 -13.35 -7.46 -13.29
N SER A 2 -14.56 -8.03 -13.17
CA SER A 2 -15.50 -7.71 -12.09
C SER A 2 -15.33 -8.77 -10.99
N ILE A 3 -14.71 -8.40 -9.86
CA ILE A 3 -14.58 -9.27 -8.69
C ILE A 3 -16.00 -9.43 -8.13
N LYS A 4 -16.60 -10.61 -8.33
CA LYS A 4 -17.97 -10.91 -7.94
C LYS A 4 -18.20 -10.64 -6.44
N LYS A 5 -18.99 -9.60 -6.14
CA LYS A 5 -19.76 -9.48 -4.89
C LYS A 5 -20.59 -10.76 -4.72
N ASN A 6 -20.51 -11.43 -3.56
CA ASN A 6 -21.26 -12.64 -3.15
C ASN A 6 -20.59 -14.02 -3.32
N LYS A 7 -19.32 -14.14 -2.94
CA LYS A 7 -18.87 -15.33 -2.20
C LYS A 7 -18.06 -14.82 -1.00
N ARG A 8 -18.39 -15.25 0.22
CA ARG A 8 -17.61 -14.95 1.44
C ARG A 8 -16.27 -15.69 1.38
N LEU A 9 -15.44 -15.33 0.41
CA LEU A 9 -14.11 -15.89 0.21
C LEU A 9 -13.14 -15.05 1.04
N PHE A 10 -12.33 -15.75 1.81
CA PHE A 10 -11.30 -15.14 2.62
C PHE A 10 -10.13 -14.70 1.73
N CYS A 11 -9.75 -13.43 1.83
CA CYS A 11 -8.67 -12.81 1.07
C CYS A 11 -7.54 -12.39 2.00
N VAL A 12 -6.32 -12.87 1.72
CA VAL A 12 -5.11 -12.43 2.43
C VAL A 12 -4.22 -11.67 1.47
N SER A 13 -3.97 -10.40 1.78
CA SER A 13 -3.05 -9.56 1.03
C SER A 13 -1.66 -9.62 1.67
N ILE A 14 -0.68 -10.10 0.92
CA ILE A 14 0.73 -10.09 1.34
C ILE A 14 1.43 -8.95 0.60
N LEU A 15 1.85 -7.94 1.36
CA LEU A 15 2.50 -6.73 0.86
C LEU A 15 4.01 -6.85 1.05
N THR A 16 4.74 -6.81 -0.06
CA THR A 16 6.20 -6.88 -0.08
C THR A 16 6.81 -5.53 -0.45
N PHE A 17 8.10 -5.35 -0.18
CA PHE A 17 8.81 -4.14 -0.56
C PHE A 17 9.01 -4.05 -2.09
N PRO A 18 8.68 -2.92 -2.75
CA PRO A 18 7.82 -1.81 -2.34
C PRO A 18 6.39 -1.97 -2.90
N THR A 19 5.37 -1.74 -2.07
CA THR A 19 3.97 -1.70 -2.52
C THR A 19 3.47 -0.26 -2.49
N THR A 20 3.29 0.34 -3.66
CA THR A 20 2.86 1.74 -3.73
C THR A 20 1.71 2.01 -4.70
N SER A 21 1.12 3.20 -4.60
CA SER A 21 0.17 3.73 -5.59
C SER A 21 -1.04 2.80 -5.80
N GLY A 22 -1.34 2.46 -7.06
CA GLY A 22 -2.57 1.76 -7.43
C GLY A 22 -2.79 0.42 -6.73
N VAL A 23 -1.73 -0.33 -6.40
CA VAL A 23 -1.86 -1.63 -5.71
C VAL A 23 -2.30 -1.42 -4.26
N THR A 24 -1.66 -0.48 -3.56
CA THR A 24 -2.07 -0.04 -2.22
C THR A 24 -3.49 0.53 -2.25
N ALA A 25 -3.82 1.33 -3.26
CA ALA A 25 -5.13 1.98 -3.40
C ALA A 25 -6.27 1.04 -3.85
N SER A 26 -6.00 -0.23 -4.13
CA SER A 26 -6.98 -1.18 -4.66
C SER A 26 -6.95 -2.49 -3.86
N PHE A 27 -6.69 -3.62 -4.51
CA PHE A 27 -6.80 -4.95 -3.92
C PHE A 27 -5.80 -5.20 -2.78
N GLY A 28 -4.65 -4.52 -2.79
CA GLY A 28 -3.63 -4.66 -1.73
C GLY A 28 -4.14 -4.31 -0.33
N MET A 29 -5.11 -3.38 -0.23
CA MET A 29 -5.72 -2.97 1.05
C MET A 29 -7.15 -3.51 1.27
N LEU A 30 -7.69 -4.30 0.34
CA LEU A 30 -9.06 -4.85 0.43
C LEU A 30 -9.12 -6.30 0.95
N GLY A 31 -7.99 -6.86 1.38
CA GLY A 31 -7.94 -8.20 2.00
C GLY A 31 -8.53 -8.20 3.41
N ASP A 32 -9.10 -9.33 3.83
CA ASP A 32 -9.58 -9.55 5.20
C ASP A 32 -8.42 -9.53 6.20
N ILE A 33 -7.26 -10.04 5.79
CA ILE A 33 -5.99 -9.91 6.52
C ILE A 33 -4.95 -9.31 5.57
N ILE A 34 -4.21 -8.33 6.09
CA ILE A 34 -3.07 -7.72 5.40
C ILE A 34 -1.81 -8.05 6.19
N ILE A 35 -0.86 -8.70 5.54
CA ILE A 35 0.44 -9.06 6.10
C ILE A 35 1.51 -8.34 5.31
N ALA A 36 2.45 -7.69 6.00
CA ALA A 36 3.58 -7.02 5.36
C ALA A 36 4.89 -7.70 5.77
N GLU A 37 5.84 -7.79 4.85
CA GLU A 37 7.23 -8.11 5.20
C GLU A 37 7.79 -7.02 6.14
N PRO A 38 8.66 -7.39 7.11
CA PRO A 38 9.40 -6.40 7.90
C PRO A 38 10.07 -5.35 7.02
N ASP A 39 9.99 -4.08 7.44
CA ASP A 39 10.54 -2.94 6.69
C ASP A 39 9.96 -2.72 5.28
N ALA A 40 8.84 -3.37 4.91
CA ALA A 40 8.19 -3.14 3.62
C ALA A 40 7.73 -1.68 3.45
N TYR A 41 8.10 -1.07 2.33
CA TYR A 41 7.67 0.29 1.98
C TYR A 41 6.29 0.24 1.35
N ILE A 42 5.28 0.57 2.16
CA ILE A 42 3.87 0.61 1.75
C ILE A 42 3.38 2.06 1.78
N ALA A 43 3.09 2.65 0.62
CA ALA A 43 2.70 4.05 0.54
C ALA A 43 1.79 4.36 -0.66
N PHE A 44 0.76 5.18 -0.44
CA PHE A 44 -0.10 5.63 -1.53
C PHE A 44 0.64 6.47 -2.58
N ALA A 45 1.58 7.31 -2.12
CA ALA A 45 2.42 8.14 -2.99
C ALA A 45 3.90 7.90 -2.68
N SER A 46 4.75 8.06 -3.70
CA SER A 46 6.20 7.96 -3.50
C SER A 46 6.71 9.15 -2.70
N LYS A 47 7.83 8.96 -1.99
CA LYS A 47 8.54 10.04 -1.29
C LYS A 47 8.70 11.29 -2.16
N ARG A 48 9.08 11.10 -3.42
CA ARG A 48 9.28 12.19 -4.39
C ARG A 48 8.00 13.00 -4.61
N VAL A 49 6.86 12.33 -4.80
CA VAL A 49 5.58 13.01 -5.00
C VAL A 49 5.18 13.80 -3.76
N ILE A 50 5.37 13.23 -2.57
CA ILE A 50 5.04 13.87 -1.30
C ILE A 50 5.91 15.13 -1.09
N GLU A 51 7.22 15.05 -1.35
CA GLU A 51 8.14 16.18 -1.21
C GLU A 51 7.85 17.31 -2.20
N GLN A 52 7.50 16.96 -3.45
CA GLN A 52 7.12 17.94 -4.46
C GLN A 52 5.78 18.64 -4.16
N THR A 53 4.82 17.95 -3.53
CA THR A 53 3.53 18.56 -3.17
C THR A 53 3.63 19.40 -1.90
N LEU A 54 4.39 18.95 -0.90
CA LEU A 54 4.44 19.60 0.41
C LEU A 54 5.59 20.60 0.55
N ASN A 55 6.51 20.71 -0.42
CA ASN A 55 7.73 21.54 -0.35
C ASN A 55 8.54 21.34 0.95
N THR A 56 8.42 20.17 1.58
CA THR A 56 9.06 19.83 2.84
C THR A 56 9.80 18.50 2.70
N THR A 57 10.93 18.39 3.40
CA THR A 57 11.75 17.17 3.36
C THR A 57 11.12 16.09 4.24
N LYS A 58 11.15 14.84 3.75
CA LYS A 58 10.59 13.62 4.38
C LYS A 58 10.53 13.66 5.91
N PRO A 59 9.39 13.28 6.51
CA PRO A 59 9.34 13.12 7.96
C PRO A 59 10.25 11.97 8.41
N LYS A 60 10.99 12.17 9.51
CA LYS A 60 12.01 11.24 10.05
C LYS A 60 11.51 9.81 10.32
N PHE A 61 10.21 9.62 10.48
CA PHE A 61 9.62 8.30 10.74
C PHE A 61 9.52 7.41 9.49
N MET A 62 9.60 8.00 8.30
CA MET A 62 9.42 7.25 7.06
C MET A 62 10.76 6.61 6.71
N ARG A 63 10.89 5.30 6.93
CA ARG A 63 12.00 4.48 6.40
C ARG A 63 11.59 4.00 5.01
N VAL A 64 12.42 4.32 4.02
CA VAL A 64 12.34 3.77 2.65
C VAL A 64 13.49 2.80 2.51
#